data_AF-A0A655JRJ1-F1
#
_entry.id   AF-A0A655JRJ1-F1
#
_cell.length_a   1.000
_cell.length_b   1.000
_cell.length_c   1.000
_cell.angle_alpha   90.00
_cell.angle_beta   90.00
_cell.angle_gamma   90.00
#
_symmetry.space_group_name_H-M   'P 1'
#
loop_
_entity.id
_entity.type
_entity.pdbx_description
1 polymer ?
#
loop_
_entity_poly.entity_id
_entity_poly.type
_entity_poly.pdbx_seq_one_letter_code
_entity_poly.pdbx_strand_id
1 'polypeptide(L)'
;MVGFGTGIDDAGWARKTAAVRDALFRVRPVLPDPVGLLRCAGGADLAAIAGFCAQAAVRRTPLLLDGVAVTAAALVAERLAPGAHRWWQAGHRSSEPGHGLALAALGLDPIVDLHMRLGEGTGAAVALMVLRAAVAALSSMATFTEAGVSTRSVDGVDRTAPPAVSP
;
A
#
# COMPACT_ATOMS: atom_id res chain seq x y z
N MET A 1 11.57 7.46 -11.33
CA MET A 1 11.49 6.93 -9.94
C MET A 1 12.19 7.85 -8.93
N VAL A 2 13.31 8.50 -9.26
CA VAL A 2 14.02 9.38 -8.32
C VAL A 2 13.27 10.70 -8.13
N GLY A 3 12.82 10.97 -6.90
CA GLY A 3 12.19 12.23 -6.50
C GLY A 3 13.13 13.18 -5.76
N PHE A 4 12.61 14.36 -5.43
CA PHE A 4 13.33 15.41 -4.71
C PHE A 4 13.48 15.14 -3.20
N GLY A 5 12.76 14.17 -2.65
CA GLY A 5 12.86 13.78 -1.23
C GLY A 5 12.61 14.97 -0.30
N THR A 6 13.61 15.31 0.51
CA THR A 6 13.58 16.42 1.49
C THR A 6 13.56 17.82 0.86
N GLY A 7 13.41 17.93 -0.47
CA GLY A 7 13.35 19.22 -1.18
C GLY A 7 14.71 19.67 -1.71
N ILE A 8 15.52 18.74 -2.21
CA ILE A 8 16.80 19.06 -2.85
C ILE A 8 16.60 19.90 -4.13
N ASP A 9 17.64 20.61 -4.56
CA ASP A 9 17.66 21.34 -5.82
C ASP A 9 17.92 20.43 -7.04
N ASP A 10 17.84 20.99 -8.24
CA ASP A 10 18.07 20.23 -9.49
C ASP A 10 19.45 19.60 -9.56
N ALA A 11 20.48 20.28 -9.03
CA ALA A 11 21.83 19.74 -8.95
C ALA A 11 21.89 18.53 -7.99
N GLY A 12 21.23 18.62 -6.83
CA GLY A 12 21.06 17.53 -5.87
C GLY A 12 20.28 16.37 -6.47
N TRP A 13 19.20 16.65 -7.20
CA TRP A 13 18.44 15.64 -7.91
C TRP A 13 19.26 14.94 -9.00
N ALA A 14 20.08 15.67 -9.75
CA ALA A 14 20.98 15.10 -10.75
C ALA A 14 22.03 14.17 -10.11
N ARG A 15 22.65 14.59 -9.00
CA ARG A 15 23.59 13.74 -8.23
C ARG A 15 22.90 12.49 -7.68
N LYS A 16 21.71 12.64 -7.10
CA LYS A 16 20.90 11.52 -6.59
C LYS A 16 20.57 10.54 -7.72
N THR A 17 20.18 11.04 -8.88
CA THR A 17 19.86 10.22 -10.06
C THR A 17 21.08 9.47 -10.57
N ALA A 18 22.25 10.11 -10.64
CA ALA A 18 23.50 9.44 -10.99
C ALA A 18 23.86 8.34 -9.99
N ALA A 19 23.74 8.61 -8.68
CA ALA A 19 23.99 7.60 -7.64
C ALA A 19 23.06 6.39 -7.75
N VAL A 20 21.76 6.60 -8.01
CA VAL A 20 20.80 5.50 -8.26
C VAL A 20 21.19 4.72 -9.51
N ARG A 21 21.52 5.40 -10.61
CA ARG A 21 21.96 4.75 -11.85
C ARG A 21 23.18 3.86 -11.61
N ASP A 22 24.18 4.37 -10.90
CA ASP A 22 25.41 3.62 -10.64
C ASP A 22 25.16 2.44 -9.69
N ALA A 23 24.25 2.60 -8.71
CA ALA A 23 23.78 1.49 -7.88
C ALA A 23 23.10 0.40 -8.72
N LEU A 24 22.25 0.77 -9.69
CA LEU A 24 21.60 -0.18 -10.60
C LEU A 24 22.60 -1.00 -11.43
N PHE A 25 23.76 -0.43 -11.80
CA PHE A 25 24.84 -1.19 -12.44
C PHE A 25 25.50 -2.17 -11.46
N ARG A 26 25.79 -1.74 -10.23
CA ARG A 26 26.45 -2.59 -9.22
C ARG A 26 25.59 -3.78 -8.79
N VAL A 27 24.27 -3.63 -8.75
CA VAL A 27 23.38 -4.70 -8.29
C VAL A 27 23.10 -5.79 -9.33
N ARG A 28 23.46 -5.60 -10.61
CA ARG A 28 23.16 -6.58 -11.68
C ARG A 28 23.53 -8.02 -11.32
N PRO A 29 24.72 -8.32 -10.77
CA PRO A 29 25.11 -9.70 -10.44
C PRO A 29 24.30 -10.30 -9.28
N VAL A 30 23.70 -9.47 -8.43
CA VAL A 30 22.96 -9.89 -7.23
C VAL A 30 21.45 -9.64 -7.35
N LEU A 31 20.94 -9.30 -8.52
CA LEU A 31 19.53 -8.96 -8.74
C LEU A 31 18.54 -10.07 -8.30
N PRO A 32 18.85 -11.37 -8.44
CA PRO A 32 18.00 -12.44 -7.93
C PRO A 32 18.08 -12.61 -6.39
N ASP A 33 19.12 -12.10 -5.74
CA ASP A 33 19.36 -12.24 -4.30
C ASP A 33 18.84 -11.01 -3.53
N PRO A 34 17.70 -11.11 -2.82
CA PRO A 34 17.14 -9.99 -2.07
C PRO A 34 18.07 -9.48 -0.94
N VAL A 35 18.86 -10.35 -0.32
CA VAL A 35 19.81 -9.95 0.73
C VAL A 35 21.02 -9.26 0.10
N GLY A 36 21.49 -9.78 -1.02
CA GLY A 36 22.51 -9.14 -1.86
C GLY A 36 22.09 -7.75 -2.34
N LEU A 37 20.83 -7.57 -2.74
CA LEU A 37 20.28 -6.27 -3.10
C LEU A 37 20.35 -5.25 -1.96
N LEU A 38 19.89 -5.64 -0.76
CA LEU A 38 19.96 -4.77 0.43
C LEU A 38 21.41 -4.40 0.77
N ARG A 39 22.33 -5.36 0.63
CA ARG A 39 23.76 -5.14 0.87
C ARG A 39 24.39 -4.19 -0.14
N CYS A 40 24.01 -4.25 -1.41
CA CYS A 40 24.66 -3.51 -2.49
C CYS A 40 24.05 -2.13 -2.78
N ALA A 41 22.74 -1.95 -2.57
CA ALA A 41 22.02 -0.72 -2.90
C ALA A 41 20.95 -0.31 -1.87
N GLY A 42 20.88 -0.97 -0.72
CA GLY A 42 20.00 -0.61 0.38
C GLY A 42 20.75 0.10 1.52
N GLY A 43 20.31 -0.19 2.74
CA GLY A 43 20.85 0.33 4.00
C GLY A 43 20.40 -0.56 5.16
N ALA A 44 20.96 -0.35 6.35
CA ALA A 44 20.61 -1.14 7.54
C ALA A 44 19.14 -0.92 7.95
N ASP A 45 18.63 0.28 7.75
CA ASP A 45 17.24 0.67 7.92
C ASP A 45 16.30 -0.10 6.97
N LEU A 46 16.59 -0.12 5.67
CA LEU A 46 15.81 -0.87 4.69
C LEU A 46 15.89 -2.38 4.94
N ALA A 47 17.04 -2.89 5.37
CA ALA A 47 17.18 -4.30 5.72
C ALA A 47 16.34 -4.66 6.95
N ALA A 48 16.33 -3.80 7.97
CA ALA A 48 15.50 -3.99 9.16
C ALA A 48 14.00 -3.95 8.82
N ILE A 49 13.57 -2.97 8.02
CA ILE A 49 12.16 -2.85 7.60
C ILE A 49 11.75 -4.05 6.73
N ALA A 50 12.61 -4.49 5.79
CA ALA A 50 12.31 -5.64 4.95
C ALA A 50 12.14 -6.93 5.79
N GLY A 51 13.04 -7.15 6.75
CA GLY A 51 12.93 -8.27 7.70
C GLY A 51 11.67 -8.18 8.56
N PHE A 52 11.35 -6.98 9.06
CA PHE A 52 10.12 -6.73 9.84
C PHE A 52 8.86 -7.05 9.03
N CYS A 53 8.75 -6.54 7.80
CA CYS A 53 7.63 -6.80 6.90
C CYS A 53 7.47 -8.29 6.58
N ALA A 54 8.56 -8.97 6.22
CA ALA A 54 8.54 -10.40 5.92
C ALA A 54 8.12 -11.23 7.14
N GLN A 55 8.71 -10.94 8.31
CA GLN A 55 8.42 -11.69 9.53
C GLN A 55 6.99 -11.44 10.04
N ALA A 56 6.47 -10.22 9.91
CA ALA A 56 5.09 -9.91 10.26
C ALA A 56 4.12 -10.74 9.41
N ALA A 57 4.37 -10.86 8.10
CA ALA A 57 3.56 -11.70 7.22
C ALA A 57 3.63 -13.19 7.58
N VAL A 58 4.83 -13.73 7.86
CA VAL A 58 4.99 -15.11 8.34
C VAL A 58 4.19 -15.36 9.63
N ARG A 59 4.15 -14.35 10.51
CA ARG A 59 3.39 -14.37 11.76
C ARG A 59 1.92 -14.02 11.60
N ARG A 60 1.42 -13.83 10.38
CA ARG A 60 0.03 -13.45 10.12
C ARG A 60 -0.39 -12.16 10.84
N THR A 61 0.54 -11.21 10.93
CA THR A 61 0.33 -9.91 11.57
C THR A 61 0.18 -8.83 10.50
N PRO A 62 -0.97 -8.14 10.44
CA PRO A 62 -1.18 -7.11 9.44
C PRO A 62 -0.31 -5.87 9.69
N LEU A 63 0.16 -5.22 8.63
CA LEU A 63 0.94 -3.98 8.70
C LEU A 63 0.32 -2.86 7.87
N LEU A 64 0.41 -1.63 8.39
CA LEU A 64 0.18 -0.40 7.62
C LEU A 64 1.52 0.11 7.10
N LEU A 65 1.68 0.18 5.78
CA LEU A 65 2.89 0.71 5.14
C LEU A 65 2.81 2.23 5.01
N ASP A 66 3.93 2.90 5.20
CA ASP A 66 4.05 4.35 5.15
C ASP A 66 4.38 4.85 3.72
N GLY A 67 5.48 5.58 3.56
CA GLY A 67 5.90 6.14 2.29
C GLY A 67 6.90 5.29 1.52
N VAL A 68 7.54 5.93 0.54
CA VAL A 68 8.39 5.26 -0.47
C VAL A 68 9.50 4.38 0.10
N ALA A 69 10.15 4.77 1.20
CA ALA A 69 11.23 3.99 1.80
C ALA A 69 10.73 2.65 2.39
N VAL A 70 9.62 2.70 3.12
CA VAL A 70 8.98 1.51 3.69
C VAL A 70 8.48 0.59 2.59
N THR A 71 7.82 1.15 1.57
CA THR A 71 7.29 0.37 0.45
C THR A 71 8.40 -0.22 -0.43
N ALA A 72 9.54 0.45 -0.57
CA ALA A 72 10.73 -0.11 -1.23
C ALA A 72 11.31 -1.32 -0.47
N ALA A 73 11.38 -1.23 0.87
CA ALA A 73 11.77 -2.36 1.70
C ALA A 73 10.73 -3.50 1.63
N ALA A 74 9.44 -3.18 1.55
CA ALA A 74 8.36 -4.15 1.38
C ALA A 74 8.46 -4.92 0.05
N LEU A 75 8.93 -4.30 -1.04
CA LEU A 75 9.23 -5.02 -2.29
C LEU A 75 10.32 -6.07 -2.11
N VAL A 76 11.34 -5.79 -1.30
CA VAL A 76 12.36 -6.79 -0.97
C VAL A 76 11.78 -7.87 -0.05
N ALA A 77 10.96 -7.49 0.92
CA ALA A 77 10.28 -8.41 1.82
C ALA A 77 9.37 -9.39 1.06
N GLU A 78 8.67 -8.96 0.01
CA GLU A 78 7.86 -9.83 -0.86
C GLU A 78 8.74 -10.86 -1.58
N ARG A 79 9.98 -10.51 -1.95
CA ARG A 79 10.93 -11.46 -2.55
C ARG A 79 11.54 -12.41 -1.51
N LEU A 80 11.68 -11.97 -0.27
CA LEU A 80 12.13 -12.81 0.85
C LEU A 80 11.04 -13.80 1.31
N ALA A 81 9.78 -13.38 1.30
CA ALA A 81 8.62 -14.17 1.67
C ALA A 81 7.49 -13.96 0.65
N PRO A 82 7.45 -14.75 -0.45
CA PRO A 82 6.43 -14.60 -1.48
C PRO A 82 5.01 -14.70 -0.93
N GLY A 83 4.15 -13.76 -1.32
CA GLY A 83 2.77 -13.62 -0.83
C GLY A 83 2.64 -12.77 0.44
N ALA A 84 3.72 -12.19 0.96
CA ALA A 84 3.69 -11.36 2.16
C ALA A 84 2.86 -10.09 2.01
N HIS A 85 2.75 -9.52 0.81
CA HIS A 85 1.93 -8.35 0.50
C HIS A 85 0.46 -8.50 0.93
N ARG A 86 -0.07 -9.73 1.01
CA ARG A 86 -1.45 -10.00 1.46
C ARG A 86 -1.69 -9.65 2.93
N TRP A 87 -0.62 -9.47 3.71
CA TRP A 87 -0.67 -9.04 5.11
C TRP A 87 -0.47 -7.54 5.27
N TRP A 88 -0.28 -6.80 4.18
CA TRP A 88 0.01 -5.38 4.26
C TRP A 88 -1.10 -4.57 3.63
N GLN A 89 -1.25 -3.36 4.13
CA GLN A 89 -2.15 -2.36 3.58
C GLN A 89 -1.36 -1.07 3.44
N ALA A 90 -1.45 -0.41 2.29
CA ALA A 90 -0.82 0.88 2.10
C ALA A 90 -1.56 1.94 2.91
N GLY A 91 -0.87 2.62 3.82
CA GLY A 91 -1.43 3.67 4.64
C GLY A 91 -1.75 4.90 3.80
N HIS A 92 -0.79 5.40 3.03
CA HIS A 92 -0.99 6.58 2.21
C HIS A 92 -0.30 6.53 0.84
N ARG A 93 -0.74 7.38 -0.10
CA ARG A 93 0.05 7.71 -1.29
C ARG A 93 0.98 8.88 -1.00
N SER A 94 2.28 8.58 -0.89
CA SER A 94 3.31 9.62 -0.92
C SER A 94 3.37 10.36 -2.27
N SER A 95 3.72 11.65 -2.24
CA SER A 95 4.02 12.46 -3.43
C SER A 95 5.37 12.13 -4.09
N GLU A 96 6.18 11.24 -3.50
CA GLU A 96 7.41 10.76 -4.14
C GLU A 96 7.08 9.90 -5.38
N PRO A 97 7.68 10.19 -6.56
CA PRO A 97 7.29 9.60 -7.84
C PRO A 97 7.49 8.08 -7.90
N GLY A 98 8.40 7.54 -7.09
CA GLY A 98 8.62 6.09 -7.03
C GLY A 98 7.56 5.32 -6.27
N HIS A 99 6.76 5.99 -5.43
CA HIS A 99 5.88 5.28 -4.51
C HIS A 99 4.71 4.61 -5.23
N GLY A 100 4.07 5.30 -6.19
CA GLY A 100 2.97 4.74 -6.97
C GLY A 100 3.37 3.48 -7.75
N LEU A 101 4.59 3.44 -8.29
CA LEU A 101 5.13 2.26 -8.98
C LEU A 101 5.35 1.10 -8.01
N ALA A 102 5.85 1.37 -6.80
CA ALA A 102 6.06 0.36 -5.78
C ALA A 102 4.73 -0.23 -5.26
N LEU A 103 3.73 0.63 -5.05
CA LEU A 103 2.37 0.22 -4.67
C LEU A 103 1.72 -0.66 -5.75
N ALA A 104 1.82 -0.27 -7.01
CA ALA A 104 1.31 -1.05 -8.13
C ALA A 104 1.99 -2.42 -8.23
N ALA A 105 3.30 -2.49 -8.03
CA ALA A 105 4.05 -3.75 -8.03
C ALA A 105 3.67 -4.69 -6.88
N LEU A 106 3.22 -4.15 -5.74
CA LEU A 106 2.70 -4.91 -4.60
C LEU A 106 1.19 -5.18 -4.69
N GLY A 107 0.48 -4.56 -5.64
CA GLY A 107 -0.98 -4.63 -5.73
C GLY A 107 -1.70 -3.99 -4.55
N LEU A 108 -1.16 -2.90 -3.99
CA LEU A 108 -1.72 -2.24 -2.79
C LEU A 108 -2.34 -0.89 -3.12
N ASP A 109 -3.61 -0.72 -2.75
CA ASP A 109 -4.31 0.57 -2.83
C ASP A 109 -4.17 1.35 -1.52
N PRO A 110 -3.75 2.62 -1.53
CA PRO A 110 -3.56 3.41 -0.32
C PRO A 110 -4.89 3.81 0.33
N ILE A 111 -4.95 3.80 1.67
CA ILE A 111 -6.13 4.24 2.43
C ILE A 111 -6.37 5.74 2.27
N VAL A 112 -5.31 6.56 2.33
CA VAL A 112 -5.42 8.02 2.17
C VAL A 112 -4.48 8.59 1.10
N ASP A 113 -4.89 9.66 0.46
CA ASP A 113 -4.06 10.42 -0.49
C ASP A 113 -4.10 11.90 -0.10
N LEU A 114 -3.11 12.32 0.70
CA LEU A 114 -3.04 13.66 1.30
C LEU A 114 -1.74 14.39 0.89
N HIS A 115 -1.10 13.94 -0.20
CA HIS A 115 0.16 14.49 -0.71
C HIS A 115 1.34 14.49 0.29
N MET A 116 1.32 13.62 1.30
CA MET A 116 2.34 13.54 2.35
C MET A 116 3.69 13.01 1.82
N ARG A 117 4.81 13.50 2.38
CA ARG A 117 6.17 13.04 2.01
C ARG A 117 7.19 13.14 3.15
N LEU A 118 6.74 13.23 4.39
CA LEU A 118 7.62 13.30 5.55
C LEU A 118 8.30 11.94 5.80
N GLY A 119 7.53 10.85 5.71
CA GLY A 119 7.99 9.53 6.11
C GLY A 119 7.75 9.28 7.60
N GLU A 120 8.67 8.56 8.25
CA GLU A 120 8.69 8.30 9.70
C GLU A 120 7.45 7.55 10.24
N GLY A 121 6.66 6.91 9.36
CA GLY A 121 5.43 6.24 9.76
C GLY A 121 4.23 7.16 9.87
N THR A 122 4.35 8.44 9.50
CA THR A 122 3.28 9.43 9.67
C THR A 122 2.05 9.14 8.82
N GLY A 123 2.21 8.71 7.57
CA GLY A 123 1.11 8.30 6.72
C GLY A 123 0.43 7.02 7.21
N ALA A 124 1.21 6.06 7.71
CA ALA A 124 0.66 4.87 8.37
C ALA A 124 -0.14 5.22 9.65
N ALA A 125 0.35 6.17 10.46
CA ALA A 125 -0.33 6.63 11.67
C ALA A 125 -1.65 7.37 11.35
N VAL A 126 -1.69 8.20 10.31
CA VAL A 126 -2.94 8.83 9.85
C VAL A 126 -3.93 7.78 9.35
N ALA A 127 -3.47 6.82 8.55
CA ALA A 127 -4.30 5.74 8.03
C ALA A 127 -4.87 4.84 9.15
N LEU A 128 -4.14 4.67 10.25
CA LEU A 128 -4.61 3.92 11.42
C LEU A 128 -5.90 4.52 12.01
N MET A 129 -6.08 5.84 11.95
CA MET A 129 -7.30 6.48 12.42
C MET A 129 -8.51 6.10 11.56
N VAL A 130 -8.33 6.04 10.24
CA VAL A 130 -9.36 5.59 9.30
C VAL A 130 -9.66 4.11 9.51
N LEU A 131 -8.63 3.27 9.69
CA LEU A 131 -8.79 1.85 9.99
C LEU A 131 -9.59 1.63 11.28
N ARG A 132 -9.28 2.37 12.35
CA ARG A 132 -10.03 2.31 13.62
C ARG A 132 -11.48 2.73 13.45
N ALA A 133 -11.75 3.76 12.65
CA ALA A 133 -13.11 4.17 12.32
C ALA A 133 -13.87 3.08 11.55
N ALA A 134 -13.22 2.42 10.59
CA ALA A 134 -13.82 1.30 9.85
C ALA A 134 -14.13 0.11 10.77
N VAL A 135 -13.21 -0.25 11.69
CA VAL A 135 -13.45 -1.29 12.69
C VAL A 135 -14.63 -0.93 13.59
N ALA A 136 -14.68 0.31 14.09
CA ALA A 136 -15.78 0.78 14.93
C ALA A 136 -17.12 0.78 14.19
N ALA A 137 -17.14 1.16 12.91
CA ALA A 137 -18.33 1.08 12.09
C ALA A 137 -18.82 -0.38 11.95
N LEU A 138 -17.90 -1.32 11.71
CA LEU A 138 -18.23 -2.74 11.59
C LEU A 138 -18.68 -3.38 12.91
N SER A 139 -18.11 -2.98 14.05
CA SER A 139 -18.38 -3.60 15.35
C SER A 139 -19.55 -2.97 16.10
N SER A 140 -19.86 -1.70 15.83
CA SER A 140 -20.71 -0.88 16.71
C SER A 140 -21.89 -0.22 16.00
N MET A 141 -21.99 -0.28 14.66
CA MET A 141 -23.22 0.14 13.99
C MET A 141 -24.31 -0.92 14.15
N ALA A 142 -25.51 -0.46 14.52
CA ALA A 142 -26.70 -1.28 14.51
C ALA A 142 -26.96 -1.81 13.09
N THR A 143 -27.32 -3.09 13.00
CA THR A 143 -27.82 -3.67 11.75
C THR A 143 -29.14 -3.01 11.35
N PHE A 144 -29.54 -3.12 10.07
CA PHE A 144 -30.80 -2.56 9.61
C PHE A 144 -32.02 -3.04 10.43
N THR A 145 -31.98 -4.29 10.88
CA THR A 145 -33.02 -4.87 11.76
C THR A 145 -33.04 -4.19 13.13
N GLU A 146 -31.88 -4.03 13.77
CA GLU A 146 -31.76 -3.36 15.09
C GLU A 146 -32.13 -1.88 15.02
N ALA A 147 -31.83 -1.22 13.90
CA ALA A 147 -32.16 0.18 13.66
C ALA A 147 -33.60 0.41 13.17
N GLY A 148 -34.40 -0.64 12.99
CA GLY A 148 -35.78 -0.53 12.53
C GLY A 148 -35.94 -0.02 11.09
N VAL A 149 -34.91 -0.21 10.24
CA VAL A 149 -34.94 0.24 8.85
C VAL A 149 -35.65 -0.80 7.99
N SER A 150 -36.76 -0.41 7.35
CA SER A 150 -37.49 -1.28 6.42
C SER A 150 -36.64 -1.58 5.18
N THR A 151 -36.18 -2.82 5.02
CA THR A 151 -35.61 -3.28 3.75
C THR A 151 -36.75 -3.42 2.75
N ARG A 152 -36.84 -2.54 1.76
CA ARG A 152 -37.80 -2.71 0.65
C ARG A 152 -37.44 -4.02 -0.07
N SER A 153 -38.28 -5.04 0.04
CA SER A 153 -38.21 -6.20 -0.82
C SER A 153 -38.43 -5.71 -2.26
N VAL A 154 -37.49 -6.01 -3.14
CA VAL A 154 -37.64 -5.76 -4.58
C VAL A 154 -38.54 -6.86 -5.17
N ASP A 155 -39.77 -6.95 -4.65
CA ASP A 155 -40.81 -7.86 -5.16
C ASP A 155 -42.01 -7.01 -5.55
N GLY A 156 -41.91 -6.41 -6.73
CA GLY A 156 -42.95 -5.54 -7.29
C GLY A 156 -42.92 -5.44 -8.82
N VAL A 157 -42.29 -6.40 -9.50
CA VAL A 157 -42.56 -6.63 -10.92
C VAL A 157 -43.28 -7.96 -11.01
N ASP A 158 -44.60 -7.90 -10.91
CA ASP A 158 -45.47 -9.00 -11.32
C ASP A 158 -45.23 -9.26 -12.81
N ARG A 159 -44.49 -10.33 -13.11
CA ARG A 159 -44.22 -10.81 -14.48
C ARG A 159 -45.33 -11.73 -15.01
N THR A 160 -46.52 -11.75 -14.39
CA THR A 160 -47.60 -12.65 -14.80
C THR A 160 -48.73 -12.01 -15.60
N ALA A 161 -48.67 -10.70 -15.89
CA ALA A 161 -49.66 -10.06 -16.76
C ALA A 161 -49.40 -10.41 -18.25
N PRO A 162 -50.35 -11.09 -18.95
CA PRO A 162 -50.21 -11.36 -20.38
C PRO A 162 -50.31 -10.06 -21.20
N PRO A 163 -49.59 -9.94 -22.33
CA PRO A 163 -49.60 -8.73 -23.15
C PRO A 163 -51.00 -8.48 -23.72
N ALA A 164 -51.49 -7.25 -23.53
CA ALA A 164 -52.75 -6.79 -24.09
C ALA A 164 -52.68 -6.79 -25.63
N VAL A 165 -53.55 -7.58 -26.25
CA VAL A 165 -53.78 -7.55 -27.70
C VAL A 165 -54.76 -6.42 -27.99
N SER A 166 -54.49 -5.62 -29.03
CA SER A 166 -55.41 -4.61 -29.56
C SER A 166 -55.34 -4.61 -31.09
N PRO A 167 -56.43 -4.22 -31.77
CA PRO A 167 -56.93 -4.85 -33.00
C PRO A 167 -56.19 -4.49 -34.29
#